data_AF-A0A945MJM4-F1
#
_entry.id   AF-A0A945MJM4-F1
#
_cell.length_a   1.000
_cell.length_b   1.000
_cell.length_c   1.000
_cell.angle_alpha   90.00
_cell.angle_beta   90.00
_cell.angle_gamma   90.00
#
_symmetry.space_group_name_H-M   'P 1'
#
loop_
_entity.id
_entity.type
_entity.pdbx_description
1 polymer ?
#
loop_
_entity_poly.entity_id
_entity_poly.type
_entity_poly.pdbx_seq_one_letter_code
_entity_poly.pdbx_strand_id
1 'polypeptide(L)' 'MLSRVFLIKQGKCCGNGCLMCPYTNRHSGQSNKIKKEVLNNLEKWESLALKNVKLKSE' A
#
# COMPACT_ATOMS: atom_id res chain seq x y z
N MET A 1 13.29 4.56 -6.98
CA MET A 1 11.82 4.50 -7.03
C MET A 1 11.34 3.59 -5.90
N LEU A 2 10.48 4.06 -4.99
CA LEU A 2 9.86 3.17 -4.00
C LEU A 2 8.78 2.33 -4.69
N SER A 3 8.93 1.01 -4.69
CA SER A 3 7.91 0.11 -5.23
C SER A 3 6.66 0.11 -4.36
N ARG A 4 5.48 0.03 -4.99
CA ARG A 4 4.16 -0.05 -4.32
C ARG A 4 4.11 -1.11 -3.22
N VAL A 5 4.68 -2.29 -3.49
CA VAL A 5 4.81 -3.40 -2.53
C VAL A 5 5.56 -3.00 -1.27
N PHE A 6 6.60 -2.16 -1.38
CA PHE A 6 7.38 -1.70 -0.24
C PHE A 6 6.54 -0.81 0.67
N LEU A 7 5.77 0.12 0.09
CA LEU A 7 4.85 0.97 0.84
C LEU A 7 3.80 0.13 1.56
N ILE A 8 3.22 -0.87 0.88
CA ILE A 8 2.22 -1.77 1.47
C ILE A 8 2.84 -2.61 2.59
N LYS A 9 4.04 -3.17 2.41
CA LYS A 9 4.79 -3.90 3.45
C LYS A 9 5.09 -3.05 4.68
N GLN A 10 5.34 -1.75 4.48
CA GLN A 10 5.62 -0.82 5.58
C GLN A 10 4.38 -0.60 6.48
N GLY A 11 3.17 -0.84 5.95
CA GLY A 11 1.92 -0.75 6.71
C GLY A 11 1.52 0.67 7.13
N LYS A 12 2.25 1.70 6.70
CA LYS A 12 1.95 3.11 6.93
C LYS A 12 2.26 3.99 5.71
N CYS A 13 1.55 5.10 5.61
CA CYS A 13 1.73 6.11 4.58
C CYS A 13 3.05 6.88 4.78
N CYS A 14 3.77 7.11 3.67
CA CYS A 14 5.04 7.83 3.61
C CYS A 14 4.96 9.31 4.01
N GLY A 15 3.82 9.98 3.79
CA GLY A 15 3.70 11.45 3.93
C GLY A 15 4.37 12.28 2.83
N ASN A 16 5.17 11.66 1.95
CA ASN A 16 6.07 12.37 1.02
C ASN A 16 5.47 12.72 -0.36
N GLY A 17 4.16 12.87 -0.51
CA GLY A 17 3.59 13.24 -1.83
C GLY A 17 3.74 12.16 -2.92
N CYS A 18 3.85 10.89 -2.52
CA CYS A 18 3.98 9.71 -3.39
C CYS A 18 2.88 9.65 -4.50
N LEU A 19 3.22 9.75 -5.80
CA LEU A 19 2.25 9.82 -6.93
C LEU A 19 1.29 8.61 -6.99
N MET A 20 1.81 7.40 -6.73
CA MET A 20 1.05 6.15 -6.68
C MET A 20 0.90 5.62 -5.24
N CYS A 21 0.32 6.43 -4.36
CA CYS A 21 0.12 6.01 -2.97
C CYS A 21 -0.96 4.91 -2.86
N PRO A 22 -0.66 3.75 -2.26
CA PRO A 22 -1.62 2.65 -2.13
C PRO A 22 -2.69 2.87 -1.05
N TYR A 23 -2.50 3.88 -0.19
CA TYR A 23 -3.34 4.14 0.97
C TYR A 23 -4.60 4.95 0.63
N THR A 24 -5.69 4.73 1.38
CA THR A 24 -6.97 5.44 1.20
C THR A 24 -6.82 6.94 1.39
N ASN A 25 -6.25 7.33 2.53
CA ASN A 25 -5.90 8.71 2.82
C ASN A 25 -4.43 8.95 2.43
N ARG A 26 -4.27 9.65 1.30
CA ARG A 26 -2.99 9.87 0.62
C ARG A 26 -2.18 10.88 1.40
N HIS A 27 -0.89 10.59 1.60
CA HIS A 27 0.10 11.50 2.21
C HIS A 27 -0.23 12.01 3.62
N SER A 28 -1.21 11.44 4.31
CA SER A 28 -1.54 11.81 5.69
C SER A 28 -0.48 11.35 6.72
N GLY A 29 0.46 10.47 6.34
CA GLY A 29 1.54 9.99 7.21
C GLY A 29 1.11 9.01 8.31
N GLN A 30 -0.19 8.97 8.64
CA GLN A 30 -0.79 8.10 9.65
C GLN A 30 -1.67 7.00 9.05
N SER A 31 -1.90 7.05 7.73
CA SER A 31 -2.80 6.13 7.06
C SER A 31 -2.17 4.75 6.89
N ASN A 32 -2.87 3.76 7.39
CA ASN A 32 -2.53 2.34 7.39
C ASN A 32 -3.60 1.51 6.65
N LYS A 33 -4.62 2.18 6.10
CA LYS A 33 -5.71 1.59 5.31
C LYS A 33 -5.37 1.65 3.82
N ILE A 34 -5.41 0.50 3.15
CA ILE A 34 -5.08 0.38 1.72
C ILE A 34 -6.37 0.38 0.90
N LYS A 35 -6.34 1.04 -0.27
CA LYS A 35 -7.48 1.04 -1.20
C LYS A 35 -7.68 -0.36 -1.79
N LYS A 36 -8.91 -0.87 -1.78
CA LYS A 36 -9.25 -2.15 -2.42
C LYS A 36 -8.92 -2.18 -3.91
N GLU A 37 -9.05 -1.04 -4.60
CA GLU A 37 -8.67 -0.89 -6.02
C GLU A 37 -7.19 -1.22 -6.26
N VAL A 38 -6.32 -0.82 -5.32
CA VAL A 38 -4.88 -1.07 -5.42
C VAL A 38 -4.59 -2.55 -5.19
N LEU A 39 -5.27 -3.18 -4.24
CA LEU A 39 -5.20 -4.62 -3.99
C LEU A 39 -5.69 -5.44 -5.19
N ASN A 40 -6.78 -5.01 -5.82
CA ASN A 40 -7.34 -5.67 -7.00
C ASN A 40 -6.45 -5.50 -8.24
N ASN A 41 -5.64 -4.45 -8.29
CA ASN A 41 -4.71 -4.17 -9.37
C ASN A 41 -3.29 -4.71 -9.08
N LEU A 42 -3.12 -5.57 -8.06
CA LEU A 42 -1.84 -6.23 -7.78
C LEU A 42 -1.54 -7.31 -8.81
N GLU A 43 -0.30 -7.35 -9.27
CA GLU A 43 0.18 -8.48 -10.06
C GLU A 43 0.29 -9.75 -9.19
N LYS A 44 0.35 -10.91 -9.84
CA LYS A 44 0.40 -12.22 -9.17
C LYS A 44 1.61 -12.33 -8.23
N TRP A 45 2.75 -11.76 -8.64
CA TRP A 45 3.98 -11.75 -7.83
C TRP A 45 3.90 -10.76 -6.65
N GLU A 46 3.24 -9.61 -6.81
CA GLU A 46 3.03 -8.65 -5.72
C GLU A 46 2.14 -9.26 -4.63
N SER A 47 1.07 -9.94 -5.04
CA SER A 47 0.17 -10.65 -4.14
C SER A 47 0.89 -11.73 -3.33
N LEU A 48 1.83 -12.45 -3.95
CA LEU A 48 2.70 -13.41 -3.27
C LEU A 48 3.62 -12.72 -2.26
N ALA A 49 4.23 -11.59 -2.63
CA ALA A 49 5.10 -10.82 -1.75
C ALA A 49 4.36 -10.22 -0.54
N LEU A 50 3.05 -9.99 -0.68
CA LEU A 50 2.16 -9.42 0.35
C LEU A 50 1.40 -10.48 1.16
N LYS A 51 1.46 -11.76 0.78
CA LYS A 51 0.71 -12.86 1.42
C LYS A 51 0.97 -13.01 2.93
N ASN A 52 2.12 -12.57 3.41
CA ASN A 52 2.51 -12.62 4.83
C ASN A 52 2.32 -11.28 5.57
N VAL A 53 1.80 -10.25 4.91
CA VAL A 53 1.62 -8.93 5.51
C VAL A 53 0.21 -8.82 6.07
N LYS A 54 0.07 -8.46 7.36
CA LYS A 54 -1.23 -8.16 7.96
C LYS A 54 -1.75 -6.81 7.44
N LEU A 55 -2.47 -6.83 6.33
CA LEU A 55 -3.10 -5.65 5.74
C LEU A 55 -4.41 -5.34 6.46
N LYS A 56 -4.63 -4.07 6.83
CA LYS A 56 -5.94 -3.56 7.29
C LYS A 56 -6.61 -2.89 6.09
N SER A 57 -7.65 -3.52 5.53
CA SER A 57 -8.48 -3.00 4.44
C SER A 57 -9.83 -2.54 5.00
N GLU A 58 -10.31 -1.37 4.58
CA GLU A 58 -11.66 -0.84 4.89
C GLU A 58 -12.52 -0.86 3.62
#